data_AF-A0A6J7NSJ7-F1
#
_entry.id   AF-A0A6J7NSJ7-F1
#
_cell.length_a   1.000
_cell.length_b   1.000
_cell.length_c   1.000
_cell.angle_alpha   90.00
_cell.angle_beta   90.00
_cell.angle_gamma   90.00
#
_symmetry.space_group_name_H-M   'P 1'
#
loop_
_entity.id
_entity.type
_entity.pdbx_description
1 polymer ?
#
loop_
_entity_poly.entity_id
_entity_poly.type
_entity_poly.pdbx_seq_one_letter_code
_entity_poly.pdbx_strand_id
1 'polypeptide(L)'
;MHAVEPATTRLRDDMLDGVRFLRDNAVLRRLTFILAALNFFYFASGSLLVLYTSDILHSSNITFTALSVGSALGTIISRFLVSRISNRFGPTNTIALALWVWAISAVGIAVTSDKYIAVIMFVLMGVGNGLWMIINTTLRQQLTPARMLGRMNAAFRTVSWGVVPFGAAFGGVCARYLGLRGPFIIFAVVMVGYAVFAKPILRPLTKTL
;
A
#
# COMPACT_ATOMS: atom_id res chain seq x y z
N MET A 1 16.25 34.38 2.92
CA MET A 1 16.54 33.62 4.15
C MET A 1 15.25 32.97 4.61
N HIS A 2 15.07 31.66 4.37
CA HIS A 2 13.95 30.90 4.92
C HIS A 2 14.21 30.65 6.40
N ALA A 3 13.78 31.58 7.25
CA ALA A 3 13.79 31.37 8.69
C ALA A 3 12.86 30.20 9.02
N VAL A 4 13.45 29.04 9.32
CA VAL A 4 12.75 27.95 9.98
C VAL A 4 12.52 28.43 11.41
N GLU A 5 11.31 28.90 11.70
CA GLU A 5 10.90 29.23 13.06
C GLU A 5 11.14 28.03 14.00
N PRO A 6 11.64 28.28 15.22
CA PRO A 6 11.99 27.20 16.15
C PRO A 6 10.75 26.37 16.51
N ALA A 7 10.95 25.06 16.68
CA ALA A 7 9.93 24.13 17.15
C ALA A 7 9.47 24.54 18.58
N THR A 8 8.40 25.32 18.65
CA THR A 8 7.91 25.93 19.90
C THR A 8 6.79 25.14 20.57
N THR A 9 6.46 23.95 20.07
CA THR A 9 5.38 23.12 20.63
C THR A 9 5.89 21.74 20.99
N ARG A 10 5.37 21.19 22.10
CA ARG A 10 5.74 19.87 22.60
C ARG A 10 5.57 18.85 21.47
N LEU A 11 6.44 17.84 21.39
CA LEU A 11 6.38 16.78 20.35
C LEU A 11 4.97 16.19 20.16
N ARG A 12 4.22 16.09 21.26
CA ARG A 12 2.82 15.65 21.28
C ARG A 12 1.88 16.59 20.52
N ASP A 13 2.05 17.90 20.65
CA ASP A 13 1.22 18.91 19.99
C ASP A 13 1.53 18.93 18.48
N ASP A 14 2.81 18.81 18.10
CA ASP A 14 3.22 18.64 16.70
C ASP A 14 2.65 17.37 16.05
N MET A 15 2.58 16.26 16.81
CA MET A 15 1.91 15.04 16.35
C MET A 15 0.40 15.21 16.22
N LEU A 16 -0.25 15.84 17.22
CA LEU A 16 -1.69 16.09 17.20
C LEU A 16 -2.09 17.00 16.04
N ASP A 17 -1.28 18.01 15.72
CA ASP A 17 -1.49 18.90 14.58
C ASP A 17 -1.37 18.14 13.25
N GLY A 18 -0.38 17.25 13.13
CA GLY A 18 -0.25 16.36 11.97
C GLY A 18 -1.47 15.45 11.78
N VAL A 19 -1.97 14.87 12.87
CA VAL A 19 -3.16 14.00 12.85
C VAL A 19 -4.43 14.78 12.54
N ARG A 20 -4.62 15.97 13.13
CA ARG A 20 -5.75 16.86 12.84
C ARG A 20 -5.80 17.24 11.37
N PHE A 21 -4.67 17.66 10.81
CA PHE A 21 -4.57 18.00 9.39
C PHE A 21 -4.88 16.83 8.46
N LEU A 22 -4.38 15.64 8.82
CA LEU A 22 -4.68 14.41 8.09
C LEU A 22 -6.18 14.05 8.19
N ARG A 23 -6.81 14.29 9.34
CA ARG A 23 -8.24 14.05 9.57
C ARG A 23 -9.12 15.00 8.76
N ASP A 24 -8.75 16.27 8.70
CA ASP A 24 -9.53 17.34 8.09
C ASP A 24 -9.43 17.30 6.55
N ASN A 25 -8.29 16.86 6.01
CA ASN A 25 -8.13 16.61 4.57
C ASN A 25 -8.75 15.27 4.16
N ALA A 26 -9.95 15.31 3.59
CA ALA A 26 -10.68 14.11 3.15
C ALA A 26 -9.89 13.22 2.19
N VAL A 27 -9.05 13.80 1.31
CA VAL A 27 -8.17 13.08 0.39
C VAL A 27 -7.08 12.33 1.15
N LEU A 28 -6.31 13.03 1.99
CA LEU A 28 -5.20 12.46 2.76
C LEU A 28 -5.69 11.37 3.70
N ARG A 29 -6.81 11.62 4.39
CA ARG A 29 -7.48 10.64 5.24
C ARG A 29 -7.76 9.35 4.48
N ARG A 30 -8.37 9.43 3.29
CA ARG A 30 -8.72 8.25 2.49
C ARG A 30 -7.49 7.50 1.99
N LEU A 31 -6.48 8.19 1.48
CA LEU A 31 -5.22 7.56 1.06
C LEU A 31 -4.55 6.83 2.23
N THR A 32 -4.60 7.41 3.42
CA THR A 32 -4.08 6.80 4.65
C THR A 32 -4.86 5.56 5.02
N PHE A 33 -6.20 5.60 5.02
CA PHE A 33 -7.03 4.44 5.32
C PHE A 33 -6.86 3.30 4.31
N ILE A 34 -6.78 3.63 3.02
CA ILE A 34 -6.51 2.63 1.98
C ILE A 34 -5.15 2.00 2.26
N LEU A 35 -4.08 2.78 2.44
CA LEU A 35 -2.76 2.23 2.71
C LEU A 35 -2.69 1.43 4.02
N ALA A 36 -3.33 1.90 5.08
CA ALA A 36 -3.39 1.21 6.36
C ALA A 36 -4.11 -0.14 6.23
N ALA A 37 -5.23 -0.19 5.51
CA ALA A 37 -5.94 -1.44 5.24
C ALA A 37 -5.06 -2.38 4.39
N LEU A 38 -4.49 -1.87 3.29
CA LEU A 38 -3.59 -2.65 2.44
C LEU A 38 -2.44 -3.26 3.25
N ASN A 39 -1.78 -2.47 4.10
CA ASN A 39 -0.72 -2.95 4.99
C ASN A 39 -1.25 -3.97 6.01
N PHE A 40 -2.38 -3.71 6.67
CA PHE A 40 -2.98 -4.63 7.63
C PHE A 40 -3.15 -6.02 7.03
N PHE A 41 -3.81 -6.08 5.87
CA PHE A 41 -4.12 -7.34 5.20
C PHE A 41 -2.86 -7.96 4.58
N TYR A 42 -1.95 -7.15 4.02
CA TYR A 42 -0.71 -7.63 3.43
C TYR A 42 0.18 -8.30 4.49
N PHE A 43 0.32 -7.68 5.66
CA PHE A 43 1.08 -8.27 6.77
C PHE A 43 0.32 -9.37 7.51
N ALA A 44 -1.02 -9.36 7.52
CA ALA A 44 -1.82 -10.51 7.97
C ALA A 44 -1.54 -11.76 7.12
N SER A 45 -1.37 -11.58 5.81
CA SER A 45 -1.01 -12.65 4.88
C SER A 45 0.48 -12.99 4.94
N GLY A 46 1.32 -11.96 5.05
CA GLY A 46 2.79 -12.06 5.11
C GLY A 46 3.31 -12.75 6.36
N SER A 47 2.64 -12.58 7.52
CA SER A 47 2.90 -13.32 8.75
C SER A 47 2.80 -14.84 8.56
N LEU A 48 2.01 -15.27 7.59
CA LEU A 48 1.80 -16.68 7.26
C LEU A 48 2.63 -17.11 6.07
N LEU A 49 3.09 -16.17 5.24
CA LEU A 49 4.00 -16.46 4.15
C LEU A 49 5.30 -17.08 4.69
N VAL A 50 5.84 -16.60 5.83
CA VAL A 50 7.03 -17.18 6.48
C VAL A 50 6.76 -18.63 6.94
N LEU A 51 5.59 -18.90 7.53
CA LEU A 51 5.19 -20.24 7.96
C LEU A 51 4.91 -21.16 6.76
N TYR A 52 4.32 -20.62 5.69
CA TYR A 52 4.03 -21.31 4.42
C TYR A 52 5.30 -21.63 3.62
N THR A 53 6.30 -20.73 3.61
CA THR A 53 7.62 -21.03 3.05
C THR A 53 8.43 -22.00 3.91
N SER A 54 8.17 -22.06 5.23
CA SER A 54 8.88 -22.97 6.13
C SER A 54 8.34 -24.41 6.08
N ASP A 55 7.02 -24.61 6.03
CA ASP A 55 6.42 -25.96 6.13
C ASP A 55 6.08 -26.63 4.79
N ILE A 56 5.80 -25.88 3.72
CA ILE A 56 5.24 -26.47 2.49
C ILE A 56 6.24 -26.52 1.32
N LEU A 57 7.20 -25.58 1.23
CA LEU A 57 7.94 -25.44 -0.02
C LEU A 57 9.27 -26.18 -0.14
N HIS A 58 10.02 -26.47 0.94
CA HIS A 58 11.38 -27.07 0.86
C HIS A 58 12.27 -26.48 -0.28
N SER A 59 11.98 -25.27 -0.74
CA SER A 59 12.43 -24.78 -2.05
C SER A 59 13.03 -23.39 -1.90
N SER A 60 14.33 -23.41 -1.64
CA SER A 60 15.36 -22.51 -2.18
C SER A 60 15.14 -21.00 -2.01
N ASN A 61 15.95 -20.39 -1.14
CA ASN A 61 16.22 -18.94 -1.05
C ASN A 61 16.27 -18.21 -2.40
N ILE A 62 16.61 -18.90 -3.49
CA ILE A 62 16.71 -18.36 -4.85
C ILE A 62 15.35 -17.90 -5.41
N THR A 63 14.26 -18.65 -5.18
CA THR A 63 12.94 -18.28 -5.74
C THR A 63 12.38 -17.04 -5.04
N PHE A 64 12.50 -16.95 -3.72
CA PHE A 64 12.11 -15.75 -2.96
C PHE A 64 12.92 -14.52 -3.39
N THR A 65 14.23 -14.71 -3.63
CA THR A 65 15.10 -13.64 -4.13
C THR A 65 14.67 -13.21 -5.54
N ALA A 66 14.38 -14.15 -6.44
CA ALA A 66 13.91 -13.85 -7.79
C ALA A 66 12.58 -13.08 -7.82
N LEU A 67 11.62 -13.45 -6.95
CA LEU A 67 10.35 -12.73 -6.79
C LEU A 67 10.56 -11.30 -6.26
N SER A 68 11.43 -11.14 -5.27
CA SER A 68 11.78 -9.85 -4.68
C SER A 68 12.45 -8.92 -5.71
N VAL A 69 13.38 -9.46 -6.50
CA VAL A 69 14.01 -8.76 -7.63
C VAL A 69 12.97 -8.39 -8.68
N GLY A 70 12.04 -9.29 -9.00
CA GLY A 70 10.93 -9.02 -9.92
C GLY A 70 10.07 -7.84 -9.47
N SER A 71 9.67 -7.80 -8.19
CA SER A 71 8.91 -6.67 -7.62
C SER A 71 9.70 -5.36 -7.64
N ALA A 72 11.00 -5.41 -7.34
CA ALA A 72 11.88 -4.24 -7.43
C ALA A 72 11.97 -3.71 -8.88
N LEU A 73 12.13 -4.60 -9.86
CA LEU A 73 12.11 -4.25 -11.29
C LEU A 73 10.78 -3.63 -11.69
N GLY A 74 9.65 -4.23 -11.29
CA GLY A 74 8.32 -3.66 -11.52
C GLY A 74 8.16 -2.26 -10.95
N THR A 75 8.68 -2.03 -9.75
CA THR A 75 8.68 -0.72 -9.10
C THR A 75 9.50 0.30 -9.89
N ILE A 76 10.64 -0.10 -10.46
CA ILE A 76 11.45 0.79 -11.33
C ILE A 76 10.70 1.10 -12.62
N ILE A 77 10.12 0.08 -13.26
CA ILE A 77 9.34 0.22 -14.51
C ILE A 77 8.15 1.18 -14.31
N SER A 78 7.50 1.14 -13.13
CA SER A 78 6.40 2.04 -12.79
C SER A 78 6.77 3.53 -12.88
N ARG A 79 8.04 3.90 -12.63
CA ARG A 79 8.48 5.31 -12.66
C ARG A 79 8.40 5.90 -14.07
N PHE A 80 8.59 5.08 -15.10
CA PHE A 80 8.45 5.51 -16.48
C PHE A 80 6.99 5.55 -16.93
N LEU A 81 6.16 4.65 -16.38
CA LEU A 81 4.72 4.56 -16.68
C LEU A 81 3.91 5.66 -16.00
N VAL A 82 4.27 6.03 -14.77
CA VAL A 82 3.46 6.91 -13.91
C VAL A 82 3.23 8.28 -14.54
N SER A 83 4.24 8.89 -15.16
CA SER A 83 4.12 10.21 -15.79
C SER A 83 3.14 10.17 -16.96
N ARG A 84 3.26 9.14 -17.83
CA ARG A 84 2.34 8.97 -18.96
C ARG A 84 0.92 8.68 -18.53
N ILE A 85 0.73 7.79 -17.55
CA ILE A 85 -0.60 7.39 -17.07
C ILE A 85 -1.25 8.55 -16.31
N SER A 86 -0.50 9.23 -15.43
CA SER A 86 -1.00 10.37 -14.66
C SER A 86 -1.35 11.56 -15.53
N ASN A 87 -0.54 11.89 -16.54
CA ASN A 87 -0.84 13.00 -17.45
C ASN A 87 -2.04 12.70 -18.35
N ARG A 88 -2.28 11.42 -18.70
CA ARG A 88 -3.38 11.04 -19.60
C ARG A 88 -4.70 10.82 -18.87
N PHE A 89 -4.67 10.21 -17.68
CA PHE A 89 -5.88 9.76 -16.98
C PHE A 89 -6.12 10.47 -15.64
N GLY A 90 -5.15 11.27 -15.18
CA GLY A 90 -5.19 11.97 -13.90
C GLY A 90 -4.78 11.10 -12.69
N PRO A 91 -4.54 11.72 -11.52
CA PRO A 91 -4.07 11.04 -10.31
C PRO A 91 -5.06 9.98 -9.80
N THR A 92 -6.35 10.29 -9.84
CA THR A 92 -7.44 9.42 -9.37
C THR A 92 -7.50 8.09 -10.15
N ASN A 93 -7.48 8.15 -11.47
CA ASN A 93 -7.52 6.94 -12.30
C ASN A 93 -6.20 6.16 -12.23
N THR A 94 -5.08 6.83 -12.03
CA THR A 94 -3.77 6.17 -11.82
C THR A 94 -3.78 5.35 -10.52
N ILE A 95 -4.36 5.89 -9.45
CA ILE A 95 -4.56 5.14 -8.19
C ILE A 95 -5.50 3.95 -8.40
N ALA A 96 -6.62 4.14 -9.10
CA ALA A 96 -7.54 3.05 -9.39
C ALA A 96 -6.84 1.93 -10.18
N LEU A 97 -6.04 2.29 -11.20
CA LEU A 97 -5.25 1.34 -11.97
C LEU A 97 -4.26 0.58 -11.09
N ALA A 98 -3.57 1.27 -10.18
CA ALA A 98 -2.65 0.63 -9.23
C ALA A 98 -3.35 -0.41 -8.36
N LEU A 99 -4.56 -0.10 -7.85
CA LEU A 99 -5.37 -1.04 -7.07
C LEU A 99 -5.81 -2.27 -7.90
N TRP A 100 -6.19 -2.06 -9.16
CA TRP A 100 -6.52 -3.16 -10.07
C TRP A 100 -5.31 -4.05 -10.37
N VAL A 101 -4.14 -3.45 -10.63
CA VAL A 101 -2.90 -4.20 -10.85
C VAL A 101 -2.56 -5.04 -9.62
N TRP A 102 -2.70 -4.48 -8.41
CA TRP A 102 -2.52 -5.24 -7.18
C TRP A 102 -3.52 -6.39 -7.00
N ALA A 103 -4.80 -6.17 -7.27
CA ALA A 103 -5.80 -7.22 -7.18
C ALA A 103 -5.52 -8.37 -8.18
N ILE A 104 -5.17 -8.04 -9.42
CA ILE A 104 -4.82 -9.02 -10.46
C ILE A 104 -3.58 -9.81 -10.04
N SER A 105 -2.53 -9.13 -9.57
CA SER A 105 -1.32 -9.79 -9.07
C SER A 105 -1.61 -10.72 -7.90
N ALA A 106 -2.43 -10.29 -6.93
CA ALA A 106 -2.78 -11.09 -5.77
C ALA A 106 -3.55 -12.36 -6.16
N VAL A 107 -4.55 -12.24 -7.04
CA VAL A 107 -5.31 -13.39 -7.57
C VAL A 107 -4.41 -14.30 -8.39
N GLY A 108 -3.56 -13.72 -9.25
CA GLY A 108 -2.61 -14.48 -10.05
C GLY A 108 -1.66 -15.31 -9.20
N ILE A 109 -1.11 -14.74 -8.12
CA ILE A 109 -0.27 -15.46 -7.15
C ILE A 109 -1.05 -16.56 -6.44
N ALA A 110 -2.31 -16.33 -6.08
CA ALA A 110 -3.13 -17.30 -5.34
C ALA A 110 -3.53 -18.52 -6.18
N VAL A 111 -3.72 -18.37 -7.50
CA VAL A 111 -4.20 -19.45 -8.39
C VAL A 111 -3.05 -20.19 -9.07
N THR A 112 -1.86 -19.59 -9.13
CA THR A 112 -0.73 -20.11 -9.91
C THR A 112 0.15 -21.05 -9.09
N SER A 113 0.43 -22.23 -9.66
CA SER A 113 1.46 -23.15 -9.17
C SER A 113 2.79 -23.08 -9.95
N ASP A 114 2.83 -22.30 -11.04
CA ASP A 114 4.01 -22.15 -11.91
C ASP A 114 4.94 -21.00 -11.46
N LYS A 115 6.23 -21.30 -11.32
CA LYS A 115 7.29 -20.36 -10.90
C LYS A 115 7.46 -19.16 -11.83
N TYR A 116 7.29 -19.33 -13.14
CA TYR A 116 7.47 -18.25 -14.12
C TYR A 116 6.31 -17.26 -14.07
N ILE A 117 5.09 -17.78 -13.96
CA ILE A 117 3.89 -16.96 -13.82
C ILE A 117 3.93 -16.21 -12.48
N ALA A 118 4.39 -16.84 -11.40
CA ALA A 118 4.58 -16.18 -10.11
C ALA A 118 5.54 -14.98 -10.19
N VAL A 119 6.66 -15.10 -10.92
CA VAL A 119 7.61 -13.99 -11.15
C VAL A 119 6.94 -12.85 -11.91
N ILE A 120 6.19 -13.13 -12.98
CA ILE A 120 5.47 -12.10 -13.75
C ILE A 120 4.44 -11.38 -12.87
N MET A 121 3.69 -12.12 -12.04
CA MET A 121 2.71 -11.53 -11.12
C MET A 121 3.37 -10.65 -10.06
N PHE A 122 4.57 -11.02 -9.57
CA PHE A 122 5.37 -10.19 -8.66
C PHE A 122 5.90 -8.92 -9.33
N VAL A 123 6.32 -8.99 -10.59
CA VAL A 123 6.69 -7.79 -11.36
C VAL A 123 5.48 -6.86 -11.49
N LEU A 124 4.32 -7.38 -11.86
CA LEU A 124 3.07 -6.61 -11.90
C LEU A 124 2.73 -6.00 -10.53
N MET A 125 2.92 -6.74 -9.45
CA MET A 125 2.68 -6.27 -8.09
C MET A 125 3.60 -5.09 -7.75
N GLY A 126 4.86 -5.16 -8.17
CA GLY A 126 5.83 -4.08 -8.09
C GLY A 126 5.41 -2.84 -8.90
N VAL A 127 4.88 -3.03 -10.11
CA VAL A 127 4.36 -1.93 -10.93
C VAL A 127 3.22 -1.22 -10.21
N GLY A 128 2.24 -1.96 -9.69
CA GLY A 128 1.12 -1.40 -8.92
C GLY A 128 1.59 -0.64 -7.68
N ASN A 129 2.54 -1.21 -6.93
CA ASN A 129 3.11 -0.59 -5.74
C ASN A 129 3.81 0.74 -6.07
N GLY A 130 4.62 0.75 -7.13
CA GLY A 130 5.33 1.95 -7.54
C GLY A 130 4.39 3.05 -8.04
N LEU A 131 3.36 2.70 -8.84
CA LEU A 131 2.32 3.65 -9.26
C LEU A 131 1.61 4.27 -8.06
N TRP A 132 1.18 3.45 -7.10
CA TRP A 132 0.56 3.92 -5.87
C TRP A 132 1.50 4.84 -5.09
N MET A 133 2.74 4.40 -4.83
CA MET A 133 3.71 5.12 -4.02
C MET A 133 4.01 6.51 -4.57
N ILE A 134 4.19 6.63 -5.90
CA ILE A 134 4.50 7.89 -6.55
C ILE A 134 3.31 8.84 -6.43
N ILE A 135 2.12 8.45 -6.89
CA ILE A 135 0.94 9.33 -6.86
C ILE A 135 0.55 9.72 -5.43
N ASN A 136 0.59 8.76 -4.50
CA ASN A 136 0.30 9.01 -3.10
C ASN A 136 1.31 10.02 -2.50
N THR A 137 2.58 9.94 -2.87
CA THR A 137 3.59 10.93 -2.43
C THR A 137 3.37 12.30 -3.08
N THR A 138 3.10 12.34 -4.38
CA THR A 138 2.82 13.58 -5.11
C THR A 138 1.59 14.30 -4.57
N LEU A 139 0.47 13.61 -4.37
CA LEU A 139 -0.75 14.19 -3.80
C LEU A 139 -0.51 14.70 -2.38
N ARG A 140 0.25 13.97 -1.56
CA ARG A 140 0.65 14.42 -0.23
C ARG A 140 1.47 15.71 -0.27
N GLN A 141 2.42 15.80 -1.18
CA GLN A 141 3.25 16.99 -1.35
C GLN A 141 2.44 18.20 -1.85
N GLN A 142 1.51 17.99 -2.77
CA GLN A 142 0.68 19.07 -3.33
C GLN A 142 -0.35 19.61 -2.33
N LEU A 143 -0.96 18.73 -1.52
CA LEU A 143 -2.03 19.11 -0.59
C LEU A 143 -1.51 19.59 0.77
N THR A 144 -0.22 19.41 1.05
CA THR A 144 0.35 19.71 2.37
C THR A 144 1.31 20.90 2.30
N PRO A 145 1.07 21.98 3.06
CA PRO A 145 2.01 23.09 3.17
C PRO A 145 3.39 22.61 3.64
N ALA A 146 4.46 23.21 3.11
CA ALA A 146 5.84 22.80 3.42
C ALA A 146 6.13 22.72 4.94
N ARG A 147 5.60 23.68 5.72
CA ARG A 147 5.72 23.73 7.18
C ARG A 147 5.06 22.54 7.92
N MET A 148 4.07 21.90 7.30
CA MET A 148 3.32 20.77 7.88
C MET A 148 3.74 19.41 7.33
N LEU A 149 4.58 19.39 6.28
CA LEU A 149 4.89 18.19 5.52
C LEU A 149 5.56 17.11 6.40
N GLY A 150 6.49 17.52 7.27
CA GLY A 150 7.12 16.62 8.25
C GLY A 150 6.13 16.05 9.27
N ARG A 151 5.30 16.91 9.88
CA ARG A 151 4.29 16.53 10.89
C ARG A 151 3.22 15.60 10.30
N MET A 152 2.70 15.94 9.12
CA MET A 152 1.71 15.12 8.41
C MET A 152 2.30 13.77 8.01
N ASN A 153 3.52 13.74 7.47
CA ASN A 153 4.16 12.49 7.06
C ASN A 153 4.43 11.57 8.27
N ALA A 154 4.77 12.14 9.43
CA ALA A 154 4.88 11.39 10.68
C ALA A 154 3.52 10.76 11.06
N ALA A 155 2.45 11.55 11.12
CA ALA A 155 1.10 11.06 11.41
C ALA A 155 0.64 9.97 10.41
N PHE A 156 0.85 10.21 9.11
CA PHE A 156 0.56 9.27 8.03
C PHE A 156 1.28 7.94 8.22
N ARG A 157 2.58 7.98 8.54
CA ARG A 157 3.39 6.78 8.77
C ARG A 157 2.93 6.05 10.04
N THR A 158 2.66 6.76 11.12
CA THR A 158 2.16 6.16 12.36
C THR A 158 0.87 5.39 12.13
N VAL A 159 -0.09 5.94 11.37
CA VAL A 159 -1.34 5.24 11.06
C VAL A 159 -1.10 4.09 10.07
N SER A 160 -0.35 4.33 8.99
CA SER A 160 -0.18 3.34 7.92
C SER A 160 0.66 2.14 8.34
N TRP A 161 1.64 2.32 9.22
CA TRP A 161 2.54 1.27 9.70
C TRP A 161 2.18 0.78 11.10
N GLY A 162 1.55 1.60 11.94
CA GLY A 162 1.13 1.19 13.30
C GLY A 162 0.07 0.09 13.30
N VAL A 163 -0.63 -0.09 12.18
CA VAL A 163 -1.64 -1.13 11.98
C VAL A 163 -1.01 -2.51 11.64
N VAL A 164 0.25 -2.54 11.21
CA VAL A 164 0.99 -3.76 10.83
C VAL A 164 1.02 -4.85 11.93
N PRO A 165 1.42 -4.56 13.19
CA PRO A 165 1.44 -5.59 14.24
C PRO A 165 0.06 -6.19 14.51
N PHE A 166 -1.00 -5.38 14.42
CA PHE A 166 -2.37 -5.87 14.55
C PHE A 166 -2.78 -6.76 13.38
N GLY A 167 -2.34 -6.44 12.16
CA GLY A 167 -2.54 -7.27 10.98
C GLY A 167 -1.87 -8.62 11.11
N ALA A 168 -0.61 -8.65 11.52
CA ALA A 168 0.13 -9.89 11.76
C ALA A 168 -0.54 -10.76 12.84
N ALA A 169 -0.94 -10.16 13.97
CA ALA A 169 -1.68 -10.87 15.02
C ALA A 169 -3.01 -11.43 14.52
N PHE A 170 -3.78 -10.64 13.77
CA PHE A 170 -5.04 -11.07 13.15
C PHE A 170 -4.82 -12.24 12.17
N GLY A 171 -3.80 -12.16 11.32
CA GLY A 171 -3.40 -13.23 10.41
C GLY A 171 -3.09 -14.53 11.14
N GLY A 172 -2.27 -14.47 12.20
CA GLY A 172 -1.93 -15.62 13.03
C GLY A 172 -3.15 -16.27 13.71
N VAL A 173 -4.06 -15.46 14.26
CA VAL A 173 -5.30 -15.97 14.87
C VAL A 173 -6.22 -16.60 13.81
N CYS A 174 -6.43 -15.94 12.68
CA CYS A 174 -7.24 -16.49 11.59
C CYS A 174 -6.66 -17.78 11.03
N ALA A 175 -5.33 -17.92 10.93
CA ALA A 175 -4.70 -19.16 10.51
C ALA A 175 -4.95 -20.32 11.48
N ARG A 176 -5.02 -20.04 12.79
CA ARG A 176 -5.34 -21.05 13.80
C ARG A 176 -6.75 -21.63 13.65
N TYR A 177 -7.72 -20.82 13.22
CA TYR A 177 -9.12 -21.24 13.12
C TYR A 177 -9.58 -21.63 11.71
N LEU A 178 -9.05 -20.98 10.66
CA LEU A 178 -9.47 -21.15 9.26
C LEU A 178 -8.42 -21.88 8.41
N GLY A 179 -7.33 -22.34 9.03
CA GLY A 179 -6.16 -22.90 8.36
C GLY A 179 -5.35 -21.85 7.59
N LEU A 180 -4.23 -22.28 7.01
CA LEU A 180 -3.29 -21.41 6.27
C LEU A 180 -3.93 -20.66 5.10
N ARG A 181 -5.04 -21.16 4.52
CA ARG A 181 -5.70 -20.56 3.35
C ARG A 181 -6.68 -19.43 3.71
N GLY A 182 -7.27 -19.44 4.91
CA GLY A 182 -8.30 -18.47 5.30
C GLY A 182 -7.83 -17.00 5.21
N PRO A 183 -6.66 -16.65 5.77
CA PRO A 183 -6.14 -15.28 5.72
C PRO A 183 -5.87 -14.77 4.31
N PHE A 184 -5.41 -15.63 3.40
CA PHE A 184 -5.22 -15.29 1.98
C PHE A 184 -6.53 -15.01 1.26
N ILE A 185 -7.60 -15.78 1.56
CA ILE A 185 -8.93 -15.55 0.97
C ILE A 185 -9.48 -14.22 1.47
N ILE A 186 -9.38 -13.94 2.78
CA ILE A 186 -9.81 -12.65 3.37
C ILE A 186 -9.05 -11.49 2.70
N PHE A 187 -7.73 -11.64 2.53
CA PHE A 187 -6.90 -10.66 1.81
C PHE A 187 -7.39 -10.44 0.38
N ALA A 188 -7.60 -11.50 -0.39
CA ALA A 188 -8.05 -11.41 -1.77
C ALA A 188 -9.42 -10.74 -1.88
N VAL A 189 -10.38 -11.13 -1.04
CA VAL A 189 -11.73 -10.53 -1.00
C VAL A 189 -11.65 -9.04 -0.68
N VAL A 190 -10.82 -8.65 0.28
CA VAL A 190 -10.66 -7.23 0.65
C VAL A 190 -9.97 -6.44 -0.48
N MET A 191 -8.92 -6.98 -1.10
CA MET A 191 -8.25 -6.34 -2.24
C MET A 191 -9.19 -6.15 -3.42
N VAL A 192 -9.98 -7.17 -3.75
CA VAL A 192 -11.01 -7.09 -4.81
C VAL A 192 -12.08 -6.07 -4.42
N GLY A 193 -12.52 -6.05 -3.16
CA GLY A 193 -13.43 -5.03 -2.64
C GLY A 193 -12.88 -3.61 -2.84
N TYR A 194 -11.63 -3.36 -2.45
CA TYR A 194 -10.99 -2.06 -2.66
C TYR A 194 -10.83 -1.70 -4.14
N ALA A 195 -10.53 -2.67 -5.02
CA ALA A 195 -10.44 -2.44 -6.46
C ALA A 195 -11.81 -2.11 -7.08
N VAL A 196 -12.86 -2.83 -6.70
CA VAL A 196 -14.25 -2.60 -7.16
C VAL A 196 -14.79 -1.27 -6.64
N PHE A 197 -14.57 -0.97 -5.36
CA PHE A 197 -14.98 0.29 -4.74
C PHE A 197 -13.96 1.43 -4.95
N ALA A 198 -12.92 1.25 -5.76
CA ALA A 198 -11.92 2.27 -6.03
C ALA A 198 -12.56 3.56 -6.56
N LYS A 199 -13.47 3.47 -7.54
CA LYS A 199 -14.16 4.65 -8.10
C LYS A 199 -14.94 5.45 -7.03
N PRO A 200 -15.87 4.88 -6.24
CA PRO A 200 -16.59 5.63 -5.20
C PRO A 200 -15.68 6.09 -4.05
N ILE A 201 -14.65 5.32 -3.69
CA ILE A 201 -13.68 5.70 -2.65
C ILE A 201 -12.85 6.90 -3.10
N LEU A 202 -12.48 6.96 -4.38
CA LEU A 202 -11.65 8.01 -4.95
C LEU A 202 -12.47 9.21 -5.49
N ARG A 203 -13.81 9.16 -5.49
CA ARG A 203 -14.69 10.27 -5.93
C ARG A 203 -14.34 11.68 -5.43
N PRO A 204 -13.86 11.91 -4.19
CA PRO A 204 -13.49 13.26 -3.74
C PRO A 204 -12.16 13.72 -4.30
N LEU A 205 -11.24 12.82 -4.68
CA LEU A 205 -10.01 13.22 -5.38
C LEU A 205 -10.35 13.93 -6.69
N THR A 206 -11.41 13.48 -7.37
CA THR A 206 -11.91 14.09 -8.61
C THR A 206 -12.64 15.42 -8.40
N LYS A 207 -12.97 15.80 -7.16
CA LYS A 207 -13.63 17.09 -6.84
C LYS A 207 -12.65 18.15 -6.34
N THR A 208 -11.45 17.76 -5.94
CA THR A 208 -10.43 18.64 -5.35
C THR A 208 -9.29 18.96 -6.33
N LEU A 209 -9.17 18.20 -7.41
CA LEU A 209 -8.31 18.43 -8.58
C LEU A 209 -9.14 19.03 -9.71
#